data_AF-A0A2P4Y1K2-F1
#
_entry.id   AF-A0A2P4Y1K2-F1
#
_cell.length_a   1.000
_cell.length_b   1.000
_cell.length_c   1.000
_cell.angle_alpha   90.00
_cell.angle_beta   90.00
_cell.angle_gamma   90.00
#
_symmetry.space_group_name_H-M   'P 1'
#
loop_
_entity.id
_entity.type
_entity.pdbx_description
1 polymer ?
#
loop_
_entity_poly.entity_id
_entity_poly.type
_entity_poly.pdbx_seq_one_letter_code
_entity_poly.pdbx_strand_id
1 'polypeptide(L)'
;MEALEAACVALHAPPTGPEAERRRAEAESVLEHFKRSPSALTDAMTLLRNSQTPAVVQFHCVATIREVTLQRWPLLALPDKSQALDFLMQLLLERGAALPRFVAASALQTAVLLVKRGWLDRLESERAAVLQQMGVMLQPGNVIAHRLLAAKWLLAFVTEFSSASRASNMLQPVEFHTKSRRTLEKSGGLKNIVALAVPLLEDSIR
;
A
#
# COMPACT_ATOMS: atom_id res chain seq x y z
N MET A 1 -7.81 8.88 20.17
CA MET A 1 -7.85 7.50 19.62
C MET A 1 -9.26 6.94 19.66
N GLU A 2 -9.93 6.91 20.81
CA GLU A 2 -11.33 6.43 20.91
C GLU A 2 -12.30 7.10 19.91
N ALA A 3 -12.22 8.43 19.75
CA ALA A 3 -13.05 9.16 18.78
C ALA A 3 -12.81 8.71 17.32
N LEU A 4 -11.57 8.36 16.96
CA LEU A 4 -11.22 7.83 15.64
C LEU A 4 -11.80 6.43 15.43
N GLU A 5 -11.72 5.58 16.45
CA GLU A 5 -12.28 4.23 16.41
C GLU A 5 -13.80 4.28 16.26
N ALA A 6 -14.47 5.11 17.06
CA ALA A 6 -15.92 5.33 16.98
C ALA A 6 -16.32 5.87 15.60
N ALA A 7 -15.57 6.82 15.04
CA ALA A 7 -15.82 7.35 13.70
C ALA A 7 -15.67 6.26 12.63
N CYS A 8 -14.61 5.45 12.69
CA CYS A 8 -14.41 4.34 11.75
C CYS A 8 -15.56 3.34 11.79
N VAL A 9 -16.06 3.00 12.97
CA VAL A 9 -17.21 2.10 13.14
C VAL A 9 -18.50 2.74 12.60
N ALA A 10 -18.73 4.02 12.90
CA ALA A 10 -19.91 4.75 12.44
C ALA A 10 -20.02 4.83 10.91
N LEU A 11 -18.88 4.92 10.19
CA LEU A 11 -18.87 4.91 8.72
C LEU A 11 -19.37 3.61 8.10
N HIS A 12 -19.31 2.49 8.83
CA HIS A 12 -19.75 1.18 8.35
C HIS A 12 -21.12 0.78 8.91
N ALA A 13 -21.78 1.65 9.65
CA ALA A 13 -23.15 1.43 10.11
C ALA A 13 -24.14 1.52 8.93
N PRO A 14 -25.29 0.81 8.98
CA PRO A 14 -26.30 0.88 7.93
C PRO A 14 -26.76 2.33 7.65
N PRO A 15 -26.79 2.78 6.38
CA PRO A 15 -27.02 4.18 6.04
C PRO A 15 -28.52 4.54 5.98
N THR A 16 -29.34 4.08 6.92
CA THR A 16 -30.80 4.27 6.87
C THR A 16 -31.25 5.43 7.75
N GLY A 17 -31.69 6.53 7.10
CA GLY A 17 -32.32 7.69 7.73
C GLY A 17 -31.42 8.91 7.95
N PRO A 18 -32.00 10.09 8.21
CA PRO A 18 -31.26 11.37 8.33
C PRO A 18 -30.27 11.41 9.50
N GLU A 19 -30.51 10.63 10.56
CA GLU A 19 -29.58 10.49 11.69
C GLU A 19 -28.35 9.65 11.33
N ALA A 20 -28.47 8.68 10.42
CA ALA A 20 -27.32 7.93 9.92
C ALA A 20 -26.42 8.81 9.05
N GLU A 21 -27.01 9.66 8.20
CA GLU A 21 -26.27 10.64 7.40
C GLU A 21 -25.51 11.64 8.25
N ARG A 22 -26.14 12.19 9.30
CA ARG A 22 -25.49 13.10 10.24
C ARG A 22 -24.29 12.44 10.92
N ARG A 23 -24.48 11.25 11.50
CA ARG A 23 -23.39 10.50 12.16
C ARG A 23 -22.25 10.17 11.21
N ARG A 24 -22.56 9.85 9.96
CA ARG A 24 -21.54 9.62 8.92
C ARG A 24 -20.75 10.90 8.63
N ALA A 25 -21.41 12.04 8.44
CA ALA A 25 -20.75 13.32 8.20
C ALA A 25 -19.85 13.74 9.38
N GLU A 26 -20.30 13.51 10.61
CA GLU A 26 -19.50 13.73 11.82
C GLU A 26 -18.26 12.82 11.84
N ALA A 27 -18.42 11.53 11.52
CA ALA A 27 -17.31 10.58 11.43
C ALA A 27 -16.30 10.95 10.34
N GLU A 28 -16.76 11.42 9.18
CA GLU A 28 -15.90 11.92 8.10
C GLU A 28 -15.09 13.14 8.55
N SER A 29 -15.71 14.07 9.28
CA SER A 29 -15.04 15.23 9.87
C SER A 29 -13.93 14.82 10.86
N VAL A 30 -14.20 13.83 11.71
CA VAL A 30 -13.19 13.28 12.64
C VAL A 30 -12.01 12.66 11.89
N LEU A 31 -12.26 11.87 10.84
CA LEU A 31 -11.20 11.28 10.03
C LEU A 31 -10.38 12.32 9.27
N GLU A 32 -11.03 13.35 8.73
CA GLU A 32 -10.36 14.43 8.04
C GLU A 32 -9.48 15.24 9.01
N HIS A 33 -9.99 15.55 10.20
CA HIS A 33 -9.20 16.19 11.26
C HIS A 33 -8.00 15.32 11.65
N PHE A 34 -8.20 14.01 11.83
CA PHE A 34 -7.12 13.08 12.13
C PHE A 34 -6.02 13.10 11.05
N LYS A 35 -6.38 13.04 9.76
CA LYS A 35 -5.41 13.08 8.64
C LYS A 35 -4.59 14.37 8.58
N ARG A 36 -5.17 15.50 9.02
CA ARG A 36 -4.48 16.79 9.09
C ARG A 36 -3.49 16.88 10.27
N SER A 37 -3.61 16.02 11.28
CA SER A 37 -2.70 16.01 12.42
C SER A 37 -1.25 15.77 11.98
N PRO A 38 -0.25 16.48 12.54
CA PRO A 38 1.16 16.17 12.30
C PRO A 38 1.50 14.71 12.60
N SER A 39 0.92 14.13 13.65
CA SER A 39 1.15 12.76 14.12
C SER A 39 0.39 11.67 13.35
N ALA A 40 -0.48 12.03 12.40
CA ALA A 40 -1.41 11.10 11.75
C ALA A 40 -0.76 9.82 11.22
N LEU A 41 0.43 9.95 10.62
CA LEU A 41 1.18 8.82 10.07
C LEU A 41 1.65 7.87 11.19
N THR A 42 2.29 8.42 12.23
CA THR A 42 2.80 7.66 13.38
C THR A 42 1.67 7.00 14.17
N ASP A 43 0.57 7.70 14.37
CA ASP A 43 -0.61 7.19 15.09
C ASP A 43 -1.26 6.04 14.33
N ALA A 44 -1.42 6.17 13.00
CA ALA A 44 -1.96 5.12 12.14
C ALA A 44 -1.06 3.86 12.12
N MET A 45 0.26 4.04 12.09
CA MET A 45 1.21 2.91 12.21
C MET A 45 1.11 2.22 13.57
N THR A 46 0.98 3.01 14.65
CA THR A 46 0.85 2.49 16.02
C THR A 46 -0.42 1.66 16.18
N LEU A 47 -1.56 2.16 15.67
CA LEU A 47 -2.81 1.40 15.64
C LEU A 47 -2.69 0.11 14.83
N LEU A 48 -2.00 0.14 13.69
CA LEU A 48 -1.79 -1.06 12.89
C LEU A 48 -0.89 -2.09 13.57
N ARG A 49 0.06 -1.67 14.40
CA ARG A 49 0.91 -2.59 15.20
C ARG A 49 0.11 -3.32 16.27
N ASN A 50 -0.90 -2.67 16.86
CA ASN A 50 -1.76 -3.31 17.84
C ASN A 50 -2.67 -4.37 17.17
N SER A 51 -2.57 -5.62 17.61
CA SER A 51 -3.35 -6.73 17.08
C SER A 51 -4.82 -6.70 17.49
N GLN A 52 -5.15 -5.95 18.55
CA GLN A 52 -6.52 -5.80 19.05
C GLN A 52 -7.30 -4.69 18.33
N THR A 53 -6.62 -3.86 17.53
CA THR A 53 -7.27 -2.79 16.77
C THR A 53 -8.33 -3.38 15.83
N PRO A 54 -9.59 -2.89 15.85
CA PRO A 54 -10.64 -3.41 14.99
C PRO A 54 -10.29 -3.34 13.51
N ALA A 55 -10.70 -4.35 12.73
CA ALA A 55 -10.38 -4.48 11.31
C ALA A 55 -10.74 -3.25 10.47
N VAL A 56 -11.89 -2.61 10.76
CA VAL A 56 -12.34 -1.40 10.07
C VAL A 56 -11.42 -0.21 10.37
N VAL A 57 -10.91 -0.10 11.60
CA VAL A 57 -9.95 0.94 12.01
C VAL A 57 -8.61 0.69 11.33
N GLN A 58 -8.14 -0.56 11.28
CA GLN A 58 -6.92 -0.94 10.56
C GLN A 58 -6.99 -0.53 9.09
N PHE A 59 -8.12 -0.76 8.42
CA PHE A 59 -8.33 -0.33 7.04
C PHE A 59 -8.23 1.19 6.86
N HIS A 60 -8.86 1.96 7.74
CA HIS A 60 -8.77 3.42 7.71
C HIS A 60 -7.37 3.94 8.08
N CYS A 61 -6.62 3.22 8.92
CA CYS A 61 -5.21 3.53 9.19
C CYS A 61 -4.36 3.35 7.94
N VAL A 62 -4.56 2.27 7.17
CA VAL A 62 -3.87 2.07 5.88
C VAL A 62 -4.23 3.19 4.90
N ALA A 63 -5.51 3.57 4.80
CA ALA A 63 -5.94 4.69 3.96
C ALA A 63 -5.31 6.03 4.38
N THR A 64 -5.21 6.27 5.69
CA THR A 64 -4.53 7.45 6.26
C THR A 64 -3.06 7.45 5.88
N ILE A 65 -2.33 6.33 6.07
CA ILE A 65 -0.93 6.21 5.67
C ILE A 65 -0.78 6.57 4.19
N ARG A 66 -1.62 6.01 3.31
CA ARG A 66 -1.62 6.31 1.88
C ARG A 66 -1.79 7.81 1.61
N GLU A 67 -2.89 8.39 2.08
CA GLU A 67 -3.30 9.75 1.72
C GLU A 67 -2.34 10.79 2.29
N VAL A 68 -1.99 10.66 3.56
CA VAL A 68 -1.07 11.58 4.25
C VAL A 68 0.33 11.50 3.64
N THR A 69 0.83 10.30 3.33
CA THR A 69 2.16 10.14 2.72
C THR A 69 2.18 10.74 1.32
N LEU A 70 1.13 10.54 0.51
CA LEU A 70 1.05 11.12 -0.84
C LEU A 70 0.95 12.63 -0.84
N GLN A 71 0.10 13.19 0.03
CA GLN A 71 -0.08 14.63 0.18
C GLN A 71 1.24 15.29 0.62
N ARG A 72 1.95 14.68 1.57
CA ARG A 72 3.21 15.19 2.10
C ARG A 72 4.42 14.83 1.24
N TRP A 73 4.29 13.95 0.23
CA TRP A 73 5.42 13.41 -0.53
C TRP A 73 6.47 14.44 -0.99
N PRO A 74 6.09 15.62 -1.54
CA PRO A 74 7.07 16.61 -1.98
C PRO A 74 7.89 17.22 -0.82
N LEU A 75 7.37 17.15 0.40
CA LEU A 75 7.96 17.72 1.62
C LEU A 75 8.75 16.69 2.44
N LEU A 76 8.60 15.39 2.17
CA LEU A 76 9.27 14.33 2.92
C LEU A 76 10.74 14.18 2.48
N ALA A 77 11.63 14.00 3.45
CA ALA A 77 13.01 13.58 3.17
C ALA A 77 13.04 12.12 2.67
N LEU A 78 14.13 11.72 2.02
CA LEU A 78 14.28 10.35 1.49
C LEU A 78 14.05 9.24 2.54
N PRO A 79 14.58 9.32 3.78
CA PRO A 79 14.30 8.32 4.81
C PRO A 79 12.82 8.25 5.18
N ASP A 80 12.15 9.40 5.24
CA ASP A 80 10.73 9.49 5.62
C ASP A 80 9.81 8.94 4.51
N LYS A 81 10.21 9.10 3.23
CA LYS A 81 9.50 8.51 2.09
C LYS A 81 9.51 6.97 2.17
N SER A 82 10.58 6.37 2.67
CA SER A 82 10.71 4.92 2.80
C SER A 82 9.99 4.37 4.04
N GLN A 83 9.91 5.14 5.13
CA GLN A 83 9.32 4.69 6.41
C GLN A 83 7.93 4.06 6.25
N ALA A 84 7.02 4.69 5.48
CA ALA A 84 5.68 4.17 5.27
C ALA A 84 5.66 2.86 4.47
N LEU A 85 6.51 2.76 3.46
CA LEU A 85 6.65 1.55 2.64
C LEU A 85 7.22 0.40 3.48
N ASP A 86 8.31 0.65 4.19
CA ASP A 86 9.00 -0.35 5.01
C ASP A 86 8.07 -0.88 6.10
N PHE A 87 7.33 0.02 6.76
CA PHE A 87 6.34 -0.35 7.75
C PHE A 87 5.25 -1.28 7.19
N LEU A 88 4.66 -0.92 6.04
CA LEU A 88 3.58 -1.73 5.44
C LEU A 88 4.09 -3.10 4.99
N MET A 89 5.30 -3.17 4.43
CA MET A 89 5.91 -4.43 4.01
C MET A 89 6.25 -5.30 5.23
N GLN A 90 6.80 -4.73 6.29
CA GLN A 90 7.06 -5.44 7.55
C GLN A 90 5.76 -5.98 8.17
N LEU A 91 4.71 -5.15 8.22
CA LEU A 91 3.39 -5.56 8.70
C LEU A 91 2.85 -6.77 7.91
N LEU A 92 3.00 -6.76 6.58
CA LEU A 92 2.54 -7.86 5.72
C LEU A 92 3.39 -9.13 5.90
N LEU A 93 4.70 -9.00 6.09
CA LEU A 93 5.61 -10.12 6.33
C LEU A 93 5.35 -10.81 7.67
N GLU A 94 5.10 -10.03 8.71
CA GLU A 94 4.91 -10.54 10.08
C GLU A 94 3.47 -10.99 10.34
N ARG A 95 2.48 -10.24 9.81
CA ARG A 95 1.07 -10.40 10.19
C ARG A 95 0.13 -10.53 9.01
N GLY A 96 0.60 -10.50 7.77
CA GLY A 96 -0.25 -10.49 6.58
C GLY A 96 -1.24 -11.67 6.50
N ALA A 97 -0.87 -12.84 7.02
CA ALA A 97 -1.75 -14.01 7.08
C ALA A 97 -2.83 -13.93 8.17
N ALA A 98 -2.59 -13.16 9.24
CA ALA A 98 -3.53 -12.96 10.34
C ALA A 98 -4.44 -11.73 10.13
N LEU A 99 -4.03 -10.80 9.26
CA LEU A 99 -4.85 -9.64 8.92
C LEU A 99 -6.08 -10.04 8.09
N PRO A 100 -7.23 -9.38 8.28
CA PRO A 100 -8.37 -9.52 7.39
C PRO A 100 -7.97 -9.24 5.94
N ARG A 101 -8.47 -10.05 4.99
CA ARG A 101 -8.05 -10.01 3.58
C ARG A 101 -8.13 -8.61 2.97
N PHE A 102 -9.17 -7.83 3.29
CA PHE A 102 -9.35 -6.47 2.77
C PHE A 102 -8.32 -5.47 3.34
N VAL A 103 -7.87 -5.66 4.58
CA VAL A 103 -6.81 -4.86 5.21
C VAL A 103 -5.47 -5.19 4.57
N ALA A 104 -5.12 -6.49 4.49
CA ALA A 104 -3.87 -6.94 3.87
C ALA A 104 -3.77 -6.52 2.40
N ALA A 105 -4.86 -6.66 1.63
CA ALA A 105 -4.91 -6.21 0.24
C ALA A 105 -4.74 -4.69 0.12
N SER A 106 -5.41 -3.90 0.97
CA SER A 106 -5.27 -2.44 1.01
C SER A 106 -3.83 -2.02 1.36
N ALA A 107 -3.19 -2.71 2.31
CA ALA A 107 -1.82 -2.44 2.73
C ALA A 107 -0.84 -2.72 1.60
N LEU A 108 -0.94 -3.88 0.93
CA LEU A 108 -0.08 -4.23 -0.19
C LEU A 108 -0.26 -3.25 -1.36
N GLN A 109 -1.52 -2.91 -1.69
CA GLN A 109 -1.82 -1.96 -2.74
C GLN A 109 -1.25 -0.57 -2.43
N THR A 110 -1.30 -0.16 -1.16
CA THR A 110 -0.70 1.10 -0.71
C THR A 110 0.81 1.06 -0.81
N ALA A 111 1.45 -0.03 -0.36
CA ALA A 111 2.91 -0.20 -0.48
C ALA A 111 3.37 -0.10 -1.94
N VAL A 112 2.73 -0.81 -2.86
CA VAL A 112 3.04 -0.76 -4.29
C VAL A 112 2.80 0.62 -4.90
N LEU A 113 1.73 1.30 -4.49
CA LEU A 113 1.45 2.66 -4.93
C LEU A 113 2.58 3.61 -4.49
N LEU A 114 3.06 3.51 -3.25
CA LEU A 114 4.18 4.32 -2.75
C LEU A 114 5.50 3.97 -3.45
N VAL A 115 5.70 2.69 -3.83
CA VAL A 115 6.81 2.30 -4.70
C VAL A 115 6.73 3.04 -6.03
N LYS A 116 5.58 3.03 -6.71
CA LYS A 116 5.43 3.78 -7.98
C LYS A 116 5.59 5.28 -7.79
N ARG A 117 5.05 5.85 -6.71
CA ARG A 117 5.15 7.29 -6.41
C ARG A 117 6.59 7.76 -6.29
N GLY A 118 7.46 6.97 -5.68
CA GLY A 118 8.90 7.26 -5.58
C GLY A 118 9.73 6.74 -6.76
N TRP A 119 9.12 6.13 -7.77
CA TRP A 119 9.87 5.41 -8.80
C TRP A 119 10.85 6.32 -9.56
N LEU A 120 10.40 7.52 -9.92
CA LEU A 120 11.23 8.49 -10.64
C LEU A 120 12.26 9.17 -9.74
N ASP A 121 12.05 9.19 -8.42
CA ASP A 121 12.98 9.74 -7.43
C ASP A 121 14.17 8.79 -7.17
N ARG A 122 14.00 7.49 -7.41
CA ARG A 122 15.00 6.44 -7.14
C ARG A 122 16.13 6.37 -8.18
N LEU A 123 17.32 5.98 -7.74
CA LEU A 123 18.42 5.56 -8.59
C LEU A 123 18.09 4.24 -9.29
N GLU A 124 18.82 3.92 -10.36
CA GLU A 124 18.62 2.67 -11.11
C GLU A 124 18.89 1.43 -10.24
N SER A 125 19.93 1.46 -9.41
CA SER A 125 20.24 0.39 -8.46
C SER A 125 19.12 0.14 -7.46
N GLU A 126 18.49 1.20 -6.93
CA GLU A 126 17.37 1.09 -6.00
C GLU A 126 16.11 0.52 -6.67
N ARG A 127 15.86 0.88 -7.94
CA ARG A 127 14.78 0.29 -8.74
C ARG A 127 15.01 -1.21 -8.98
N ALA A 128 16.25 -1.59 -9.28
CA ALA A 128 16.62 -2.99 -9.46
C ALA A 128 16.46 -3.78 -8.14
N ALA A 129 16.83 -3.19 -7.01
CA ALA A 129 16.70 -3.81 -5.69
C ALA A 129 15.25 -4.16 -5.35
N VAL A 130 14.26 -3.33 -5.72
CA VAL A 130 12.83 -3.64 -5.53
C VAL A 130 12.44 -4.95 -6.25
N LEU A 131 12.86 -5.11 -7.50
CA LEU A 131 12.57 -6.33 -8.27
C LEU A 131 13.33 -7.54 -7.72
N GLN A 132 14.59 -7.34 -7.32
CA GLN A 132 15.40 -8.38 -6.71
C GLN A 132 14.79 -8.88 -5.40
N GLN A 133 14.28 -7.99 -4.55
CA GLN A 133 13.64 -8.36 -3.29
C GLN A 133 12.42 -9.28 -3.51
N MET A 134 11.57 -8.97 -4.49
CA MET A 134 10.46 -9.87 -4.88
C MET A 134 10.99 -11.23 -5.32
N GLY A 135 12.04 -11.26 -6.15
CA GLY A 135 12.65 -12.51 -6.61
C GLY A 135 13.29 -13.35 -5.50
N VAL A 136 13.95 -12.71 -4.54
CA VAL A 136 14.51 -13.36 -3.35
C VAL A 136 13.39 -13.99 -2.54
N MET A 137 12.28 -13.29 -2.31
CA MET A 137 11.14 -13.82 -1.54
C MET A 137 10.43 -14.98 -2.24
N LEU A 138 10.45 -15.06 -3.57
CA LEU A 138 9.82 -16.13 -4.34
C LEU A 138 10.57 -17.47 -4.31
N GLN A 139 11.83 -17.48 -3.86
CA GLN A 139 12.69 -18.66 -3.94
C GLN A 139 12.11 -19.90 -3.23
N PRO A 140 12.30 -21.12 -3.77
CA PRO A 140 11.73 -22.37 -3.24
C PRO A 140 12.09 -22.75 -1.78
N GLY A 141 12.96 -22.02 -1.08
CA GLY A 141 13.30 -22.26 0.33
C GLY A 141 12.59 -21.35 1.33
N ASN A 142 11.87 -20.32 0.88
CA ASN A 142 11.20 -19.40 1.77
C ASN A 142 9.86 -19.94 2.27
N VAL A 143 9.42 -19.40 3.42
CA VAL A 143 8.11 -19.69 4.00
C VAL A 143 7.01 -19.42 2.96
N ILE A 144 6.07 -20.36 2.82
CA ILE A 144 4.99 -20.30 1.82
C ILE A 144 4.22 -18.97 1.87
N ALA A 145 3.96 -18.46 3.08
CA ALA A 145 3.29 -17.18 3.27
C ALA A 145 4.07 -16.00 2.64
N HIS A 146 5.39 -15.99 2.73
CA HIS A 146 6.25 -14.97 2.13
C HIS A 146 6.31 -15.11 0.61
N ARG A 147 6.39 -16.34 0.09
CA ARG A 147 6.30 -16.61 -1.36
C ARG A 147 4.97 -16.12 -1.94
N LEU A 148 3.86 -16.42 -1.26
CA LEU A 148 2.53 -15.96 -1.65
C LEU A 148 2.40 -14.43 -1.59
N LEU A 149 2.97 -13.79 -0.57
CA LEU A 149 3.04 -12.33 -0.49
C LEU A 149 3.83 -11.75 -1.66
N ALA A 150 4.98 -12.32 -2.00
CA ALA A 150 5.79 -11.86 -3.13
C ALA A 150 5.09 -12.05 -4.49
N ALA A 151 4.35 -13.15 -4.68
CA ALA A 151 3.55 -13.35 -5.89
C ALA A 151 2.43 -12.30 -6.02
N LYS A 152 1.74 -12.00 -4.91
CA LYS A 152 0.73 -10.92 -4.84
C LYS A 152 1.37 -9.55 -5.08
N TRP A 153 2.57 -9.32 -4.53
CA TRP A 153 3.32 -8.09 -4.73
C TRP A 153 3.70 -7.90 -6.20
N LEU A 154 4.25 -8.93 -6.84
CA LEU A 154 4.59 -8.90 -8.26
C LEU A 154 3.36 -8.56 -9.12
N LEU A 155 2.22 -9.21 -8.88
CA LEU A 155 0.97 -8.95 -9.58
C LEU A 155 0.49 -7.50 -9.36
N ALA A 156 0.45 -7.04 -8.11
CA ALA A 156 0.05 -5.68 -7.76
C ALA A 156 0.98 -4.64 -8.41
N PHE A 157 2.30 -4.90 -8.41
CA PHE A 157 3.32 -4.06 -9.03
C PHE A 157 3.07 -3.90 -10.54
N VAL A 158 2.91 -5.01 -11.26
CA VAL A 158 2.61 -4.96 -12.71
C VAL A 158 1.31 -4.23 -12.97
N THR A 159 0.28 -4.49 -12.18
CA THR A 159 -1.03 -3.84 -12.30
C THR A 159 -0.94 -2.34 -12.07
N GLU A 160 -0.12 -1.92 -11.11
CA GLU A 160 0.12 -0.51 -10.80
C GLU A 160 0.87 0.21 -11.91
N PHE A 161 1.87 -0.42 -12.52
CA PHE A 161 2.64 0.19 -13.61
C PHE A 161 1.96 0.11 -14.99
N SER A 162 1.04 -0.83 -15.21
CA SER A 162 0.34 -0.98 -16.50
C SER A 162 -0.71 0.11 -16.74
N SER A 163 -1.40 0.55 -15.68
CA SER A 163 -2.46 1.55 -15.78
C SER A 163 -1.90 2.99 -15.81
N ALA A 164 -2.22 3.72 -16.89
CA ALA A 164 -2.04 5.17 -16.96
C ALA A 164 -3.25 5.96 -16.41
N SER A 165 -4.42 5.30 -16.25
CA SER A 165 -5.72 5.95 -15.99
C SER A 165 -6.19 5.93 -14.53
N ARG A 166 -5.48 5.28 -13.60
CA ARG A 166 -5.75 5.39 -12.14
C ARG A 166 -5.16 6.67 -11.52
N ALA A 167 -5.06 7.75 -12.32
CA ALA A 167 -4.34 8.98 -12.04
C ALA A 167 -4.83 9.73 -10.78
N SER A 168 -6.08 9.52 -10.32
CA SER A 168 -6.61 10.22 -9.14
C SER A 168 -5.91 9.84 -7.83
N ASN A 169 -5.39 8.61 -7.71
CA ASN A 169 -4.97 8.09 -6.41
C ASN A 169 -3.55 8.48 -6.00
N MET A 170 -2.72 9.00 -6.92
CA MET A 170 -1.31 9.36 -6.64
C MET A 170 -1.05 10.86 -6.62
N LEU A 171 -2.07 11.69 -6.92
CA LEU A 171 -1.93 13.15 -7.08
C LEU A 171 -0.83 13.51 -8.09
N GLN A 172 -0.76 12.78 -9.22
CA GLN A 172 0.24 12.96 -10.27
C GLN A 172 -0.43 12.98 -11.65
N PRO A 173 0.15 13.70 -12.63
CA PRO A 173 -0.41 13.77 -13.97
C PRO A 173 -0.07 12.50 -14.79
N VAL A 174 -0.74 12.29 -15.92
CA VAL A 174 -0.59 11.10 -16.76
C VAL A 174 0.87 10.90 -17.22
N GLU A 175 1.58 11.98 -17.49
CA GLU A 175 2.98 11.99 -17.94
C GLU A 175 3.90 11.29 -16.91
N PHE A 176 3.64 11.47 -15.61
CA PHE A 176 4.36 10.79 -14.55
C PHE A 176 4.20 9.28 -14.67
N HIS A 177 2.97 8.80 -14.90
CA HIS A 177 2.69 7.37 -15.04
C HIS A 177 3.33 6.79 -16.29
N THR A 178 3.23 7.48 -17.43
CA THR A 178 3.87 7.06 -18.68
C THR A 178 5.39 7.01 -18.53
N LYS A 179 6.01 8.02 -17.91
CA LYS A 179 7.45 8.05 -17.67
C LYS A 179 7.90 6.94 -16.72
N SER A 180 7.11 6.66 -15.67
CA SER A 180 7.39 5.56 -14.73
C SER A 180 7.40 4.21 -15.43
N ARG A 181 6.38 3.93 -16.25
CA ARG A 181 6.29 2.69 -17.04
C ARG A 181 7.42 2.56 -18.05
N ARG A 182 7.71 3.61 -18.83
CA ARG A 182 8.83 3.62 -19.78
C ARG A 182 10.18 3.39 -19.10
N THR A 183 10.36 3.92 -17.90
CA THR A 183 11.60 3.71 -17.13
C THR A 183 11.76 2.25 -16.73
N LEU A 184 10.67 1.59 -16.29
CA LEU A 184 10.66 0.16 -15.99
C LEU A 184 10.94 -0.70 -17.23
N GLU A 185 10.36 -0.34 -18.38
CA GLU A 185 10.57 -1.02 -19.66
C GLU A 185 12.04 -0.93 -20.11
N LYS A 186 12.61 0.28 -20.11
CA LYS A 186 13.98 0.55 -20.57
C LYS A 186 15.05 -0.07 -19.68
N SER A 187 14.81 -0.17 -18.38
CA SER A 187 15.76 -0.80 -17.45
C SER A 187 15.75 -2.34 -17.49
N GLY A 188 15.00 -2.94 -18.43
CA GLY A 188 14.82 -4.40 -18.49
C GLY A 188 13.93 -4.97 -17.38
N GLY A 189 13.27 -4.14 -16.58
CA GLY A 189 12.48 -4.57 -15.44
C GLY A 189 11.31 -5.49 -15.82
N LEU A 190 10.68 -5.28 -16.99
CA LEU A 190 9.65 -6.20 -17.50
C LEU A 190 10.20 -7.60 -17.80
N LYS A 191 11.44 -7.70 -18.32
CA LYS A 191 12.07 -9.00 -18.56
C LYS A 191 12.29 -9.74 -17.24
N ASN A 192 12.76 -9.04 -16.21
CA ASN A 192 12.95 -9.60 -14.88
C ASN A 192 11.61 -10.07 -14.28
N ILE A 193 10.55 -9.27 -14.40
CA ILE A 193 9.21 -9.64 -13.93
C ILE A 193 8.72 -10.92 -14.62
N VAL A 194 8.87 -11.03 -15.95
CA VAL A 194 8.49 -12.25 -16.68
C VAL A 194 9.31 -13.45 -16.22
N ALA A 195 10.63 -13.29 -16.05
CA ALA A 195 11.51 -14.35 -15.55
C ALA A 195 11.13 -14.82 -14.14
N LEU A 196 10.60 -13.93 -13.29
CA LEU A 196 10.06 -14.30 -11.98
C LEU A 196 8.68 -14.97 -12.05
N ALA A 197 7.85 -14.60 -13.02
CA ALA A 197 6.48 -15.11 -13.14
C ALA A 197 6.41 -16.51 -13.78
N VAL A 198 7.28 -16.82 -14.75
CA VAL A 198 7.25 -18.10 -15.48
C VAL A 198 7.36 -19.31 -14.55
N PRO A 199 8.32 -19.39 -13.60
CA PRO A 199 8.40 -20.52 -12.68
C PRO A 199 7.15 -20.69 -11.81
N LEU A 200 6.47 -19.59 -11.44
CA LEU A 200 5.24 -19.65 -10.65
C LEU A 200 4.07 -20.26 -11.43
N LEU A 201 4.03 -20.01 -12.75
CA LEU A 201 3.04 -20.63 -13.63
C LEU A 201 3.34 -22.11 -13.82
N GLU A 202 4.61 -22.48 -14.01
CA GLU A 202 5.04 -23.87 -14.11
C GLU A 202 4.73 -24.66 -12.83
N ASP A 203 4.93 -24.08 -11.65
CA ASP A 203 4.56 -24.67 -10.36
C ASP A 203 3.04 -24.87 -10.23
N SER A 204 2.21 -24.04 -10.88
CA SER A 204 0.74 -24.08 -10.75
C SER A 204 0.05 -25.14 -11.61
N ILE A 205 0.74 -25.66 -12.62
CA ILE A 205 0.23 -26.65 -13.58
C ILE A 205 0.78 -28.07 -13.33
N ARG A 206 1.60 -28.24 -12.28
CA ARG A 206 2.11 -29.52 -11.80
C ARG A 206 1.26 -30.01 -10.63
#